data_AF-A0A6L5F4V5-F1
#
_entry.id   AF-A0A6L5F4V5-F1
#
_cell.length_a   1.000
_cell.length_b   1.000
_cell.length_c   1.000
_cell.angle_alpha   90.00
_cell.angle_beta   90.00
_cell.angle_gamma   90.00
#
_symmetry.space_group_name_H-M   'P 1'
#
loop_
_entity.id
_entity.type
_entity.pdbx_description
1 polymer ?
#
loop_
_entity_poly.entity_id
_entity_poly.type
_entity_poly.pdbx_seq_one_letter_code
_entity_poly.pdbx_strand_id
1 'polypeptide(L)' 'EREVLALMAEGKSNNAIAEAIVVSGGAVEKHISNIFLKLDLPPATGDHRRVLAVLRYLET' A
#
# COMPACT_ATOMS: atom_id res chain seq x y z
N GLU A 1 4.23 3.20 7.28
CA GLU A 1 4.09 2.14 6.25
C GLU A 1 3.15 1.03 6.67
N ARG A 2 3.33 0.39 7.85
CA ARG A 2 2.40 -0.63 8.35
C ARG A 2 0.94 -0.15 8.42
N GLU A 3 0.71 1.08 8.87
CA GLU A 3 -0.63 1.69 8.93
C GLU A 3 -1.25 1.88 7.53
N VAL A 4 -0.46 2.35 6.56
CA VAL A 4 -0.90 2.41 5.14
C VAL A 4 -1.25 1.02 4.65
N LEU A 5 -0.44 0.00 4.93
CA LEU A 5 -0.68 -1.39 4.55
C LEU A 5 -1.96 -1.98 5.17
N ALA A 6 -2.24 -1.65 6.44
CA ALA A 6 -3.46 -2.05 7.12
C ALA A 6 -4.71 -1.42 6.46
N LEU A 7 -4.70 -0.11 6.22
CA LEU A 7 -5.81 0.56 5.52
C LEU A 7 -5.95 0.08 4.07
N MET A 8 -4.84 -0.31 3.43
CA MET A 8 -4.89 -0.95 2.11
C MET A 8 -5.60 -2.30 2.17
N ALA A 9 -5.37 -3.09 3.23
CA ALA A 9 -6.02 -4.38 3.46
C ALA A 9 -7.53 -4.24 3.76
N GLU A 10 -7.95 -3.11 4.35
CA GLU A 10 -9.37 -2.73 4.48
C GLU A 10 -10.01 -2.31 3.15
N GLY A 11 -9.26 -2.24 2.05
CA GLY A 11 -9.75 -1.85 0.72
C GLY A 11 -9.87 -0.34 0.51
N LYS A 12 -9.26 0.50 1.37
CA LYS A 12 -9.34 1.97 1.27
C LYS A 12 -8.58 2.51 0.05
N SER A 13 -9.15 3.46 -0.69
CA SER A 13 -8.43 4.17 -1.77
C SER A 13 -7.27 5.03 -1.22
N ASN A 14 -6.35 5.49 -2.08
CA ASN A 14 -5.26 6.37 -1.65
C ASN A 14 -5.78 7.67 -0.99
N ASN A 15 -6.87 8.23 -1.50
CA ASN A 15 -7.50 9.42 -0.93
C ASN A 15 -8.06 9.12 0.47
N ALA A 16 -8.79 8.01 0.62
CA ALA A 16 -9.32 7.61 1.92
C ALA A 16 -8.21 7.30 2.94
N ILE A 17 -7.09 6.73 2.50
CA ILE A 17 -5.90 6.52 3.34
C ILE A 17 -5.30 7.87 3.75
N ALA A 18 -5.14 8.79 2.80
CA ALA A 18 -4.58 10.12 3.04
C ALA A 18 -5.41 10.90 4.07
N GLU A 19 -6.74 10.82 3.95
CA GLU A 19 -7.68 11.39 4.92
C GLU A 19 -7.56 10.72 6.31
N ALA A 20 -7.51 9.38 6.35
CA ALA A 20 -7.47 8.62 7.60
C ALA A 20 -6.23 8.91 8.45
N ILE A 21 -5.07 9.11 7.83
CA ILE A 21 -3.80 9.38 8.55
C ILE A 21 -3.34 10.84 8.44
N VAL A 22 -4.19 11.72 7.91
CA VAL A 22 -3.98 13.18 7.81
C VAL A 22 -2.67 13.56 7.10
N VAL A 23 -2.47 13.01 5.90
CA VAL A 23 -1.31 13.31 5.03
C VAL A 23 -1.77 13.65 3.60
N SER A 24 -0.85 14.13 2.76
CA SER A 24 -1.16 14.37 1.35
C SER A 24 -1.25 13.06 0.55
N GLY A 25 -1.99 13.06 -0.56
CA GLY A 25 -2.04 11.91 -1.48
C GLY A 25 -0.65 11.50 -1.99
N GLY A 26 0.22 12.47 -2.31
CA GLY A 26 1.60 12.19 -2.70
C GLY A 26 2.44 11.52 -1.59
N ALA A 27 2.17 11.83 -0.32
CA ALA A 27 2.80 11.12 0.80
C ALA A 27 2.35 9.65 0.86
N VAL A 28 1.06 9.37 0.62
CA VAL A 28 0.54 7.99 0.52
C VAL A 28 1.19 7.25 -0.65
N GLU A 29 1.29 7.85 -1.82
CA GLU A 29 1.95 7.24 -2.99
C GLU A 29 3.42 6.90 -2.72
N LYS A 30 4.14 7.80 -2.02
CA LYS A 30 5.51 7.54 -1.58
C LYS A 30 5.58 6.37 -0.60
N HIS A 31 4.66 6.30 0.36
CA HIS A 31 4.59 5.16 1.30
C HIS A 31 4.30 3.84 0.57
N ILE A 32 3.36 3.83 -0.38
CA ILE A 32 3.03 2.65 -1.19
C ILE A 32 4.24 2.20 -2.04
N SER A 33 4.94 3.15 -2.67
CA SER A 33 6.13 2.86 -3.46
C SER A 33 7.24 2.23 -2.60
N ASN A 34 7.46 2.76 -1.39
CA ASN A 34 8.42 2.20 -0.44
C ASN A 34 8.01 0.80 0.06
N ILE A 35 6.72 0.56 0.26
CA ILE A 35 6.19 -0.77 0.61
C ILE A 35 6.53 -1.77 -0.49
N PHE A 36 6.27 -1.44 -1.76
CA PHE A 36 6.60 -2.33 -2.86
C PHE A 36 8.10 -2.63 -2.95
N LEU A 37 8.95 -1.62 -2.72
CA LEU A 37 10.39 -1.82 -2.67
C LEU A 37 10.80 -2.76 -1.52
N LYS A 38 10.24 -2.57 -0.33
CA LYS A 38 10.56 -3.36 0.86
C LYS A 38 10.07 -4.82 0.79
N LEU A 39 8.99 -5.04 0.06
CA LEU A 39 8.42 -6.38 -0.15
C LEU A 39 8.93 -7.04 -1.44
N ASP A 40 9.91 -6.43 -2.12
CA ASP A 40 10.47 -6.89 -3.40
C ASP A 40 9.37 -7.20 -4.44
N LEU A 41 8.48 -6.22 -4.65
CA LEU A 41 7.37 -6.27 -5.59
C LEU A 41 7.68 -5.43 -6.84
N PRO A 42 8.44 -5.96 -7.82
CA PRO A 42 8.76 -5.26 -9.05
C PRO A 42 7.49 -5.02 -9.88
N PRO A 43 7.47 -4.01 -10.77
CA PRO A 43 6.35 -3.82 -11.70
C PRO A 43 6.08 -5.12 -12.47
N ALA A 44 4.87 -5.66 -12.30
CA ALA A 44 4.40 -6.85 -13.00
C ALA A 44 3.28 -6.44 -13.97
N THR A 45 3.24 -7.09 -15.13
CA THR A 45 2.21 -6.83 -16.15
C THR A 45 0.93 -7.63 -15.91
N GLY A 46 1.01 -8.75 -15.17
CA GLY A 46 -0.13 -9.61 -14.85
C GLY A 46 -0.72 -9.42 -13.45
N ASP A 47 0.07 -8.93 -12.49
CA ASP A 47 -0.31 -8.91 -11.08
C ASP A 47 -0.47 -7.50 -10.52
N HIS A 48 -1.47 -7.31 -9.68
CA HIS A 48 -1.64 -6.09 -8.91
C HIS A 48 -0.71 -6.10 -7.69
N ARG A 49 0.41 -5.38 -7.76
CA ARG A 49 1.38 -5.23 -6.65
C ARG A 49 0.74 -4.85 -5.30
N ARG A 50 -0.32 -4.05 -5.34
CA ARG A 50 -1.07 -3.68 -4.14
C ARG A 50 -1.74 -4.88 -3.48
N VAL A 51 -2.35 -5.77 -4.27
CA VAL A 51 -2.96 -7.00 -3.78
C VAL A 51 -1.89 -7.92 -3.21
N LEU A 52 -0.77 -8.09 -3.92
CA LEU A 52 0.38 -8.87 -3.42
C LEU A 52 0.91 -8.34 -2.08
N ALA A 53 1.03 -7.01 -1.94
CA ALA A 53 1.45 -6.37 -0.70
C ALA A 53 0.46 -6.63 0.46
N VAL A 54 -0.84 -6.61 0.18
CA VAL A 54 -1.89 -6.91 1.16
C VAL A 54 -1.87 -8.39 1.55
N LEU A 55 -1.77 -9.31 0.60
CA LEU A 55 -1.68 -10.75 0.88
C LEU A 55 -0.49 -11.04 1.79
N ARG A 56 0.68 -10.49 1.48
CA ARG A 56 1.89 -10.65 2.29
C ARG A 56 1.76 -10.07 3.70
N TYR A 57 0.97 -9.02 3.87
CA TYR A 57 0.66 -8.43 5.18
C TYR A 57 -0.28 -9.28 6.02
N LEU A 58 -1.18 -10.04 5.40
CA LEU A 58 -2.13 -10.90 6.10
C LEU A 58 -1.54 -12.28 6.44
N GLU A 59 -0.44 -12.66 5.79
CA GLU A 59 0.33 -13.88 6.08
C GLU A 59 1.29 -13.73 7.28
N THR A 60 1.47 -12.52 7.82
CA THR A 60 2.23 -12.24 9.05
C THR A 60 1.37 -12.24 10.30
#